data_AF-A0A1C5F1Z3-F1
#
_entry.id   AF-A0A1C5F1Z3-F1
#
_cell.length_a   1.000
_cell.length_b   1.000
_cell.length_c   1.000
_cell.angle_alpha   90.00
_cell.angle_beta   90.00
_cell.angle_gamma   90.00
#
_symmetry.space_group_name_H-M   'P 1'
#
loop_
_entity.id
_entity.type
_entity.pdbx_description
1 polymer ?
#
loop_
_entity_poly.entity_id
_entity_poly.type
_entity_poly.pdbx_seq_one_letter_code
_entity_poly.pdbx_strand_id
1 'polypeptide(L)'
;MDSTKATSFIDRHIGITGGEQIPATPALPSGQDGAHVVREQLKSDLGQQAFADCGAKREITWKMHGVSWRIRCENRRTEVMAAERFVAAAQELYTLLSDIDLVLCPSKILVDLSTVRSPTGQAAHAAPRRLRSTAQQERHWKVKLTRDEGPNKLDFFDAHAELAAIILLILSEVSLLPEERLREHMQRALRPGHVERLMPHIRYDRAISFIDGEAFEAASRKEIHPWGIKGFGEPLTSPSLREIDKPGPGFTEGEAIIRCERRYESFARMLPHTLMVLNVDPTFQHTVTCLRNQGWKDWHILQALANQVLNYRHTFTEETFGQTSPEDLFASEAPQDVLIPAHLVTEDSLRMHLAFSFAATLKTWGLAPHGELIPDGYLAVLENRYGYWTVDAPHEDPFIAVDSSGV
;
A
#
# COMPACT_ATOMS: atom_id res chain seq x y z
N MET A 1 53.48 7.33 13.62
CA MET A 1 52.29 7.87 14.32
C MET A 1 51.76 6.76 15.21
N ASP A 2 51.77 7.00 16.52
CA ASP A 2 51.53 6.01 17.59
C ASP A 2 50.16 5.32 17.51
N SER A 3 50.18 3.99 17.48
CA SER A 3 48.99 3.11 17.55
C SER A 3 48.21 3.27 18.87
N THR A 4 48.83 3.85 19.89
CA THR A 4 48.27 4.05 21.23
C THR A 4 47.22 5.18 21.30
N LYS A 5 47.16 6.06 20.29
CA LYS A 5 46.14 7.14 20.24
C LYS A 5 44.83 6.74 19.55
N ALA A 6 44.81 5.67 18.76
CA ALA A 6 43.60 5.21 18.07
C ALA A 6 42.60 4.52 19.02
N THR A 7 43.10 3.80 20.03
CA THR A 7 42.27 3.08 21.01
C THR A 7 41.47 4.02 21.92
N SER A 8 42.02 5.20 22.22
CA SER A 8 41.41 6.21 23.10
C SER A 8 40.17 6.92 22.51
N PHE A 9 40.00 6.90 21.18
CA PHE A 9 38.89 7.58 20.51
C PHE A 9 37.59 6.75 20.52
N ILE A 10 37.72 5.42 20.39
CA ILE A 10 36.59 4.46 20.39
C ILE A 10 35.94 4.38 21.77
N ASP A 11 36.74 4.34 22.84
CA ASP A 11 36.24 4.23 24.22
C ASP A 11 35.44 5.45 24.69
N ARG A 12 35.68 6.65 24.13
CA ARG A 12 35.01 7.88 24.57
C ARG A 12 33.64 8.15 23.93
N HIS A 13 33.34 7.55 22.77
CA HIS A 13 32.17 7.97 21.97
C HIS A 13 31.16 6.87 21.70
N ILE A 14 31.53 5.59 21.84
CA ILE A 14 30.64 4.47 21.47
C ILE A 14 30.03 3.77 22.69
N GLY A 15 30.46 4.11 23.91
CA GLY A 15 29.83 3.60 25.14
C GLY A 15 29.83 2.07 25.30
N ILE A 16 30.63 1.34 24.50
CA ILE A 16 30.83 -0.09 24.64
C ILE A 16 31.95 -0.28 25.67
N THR A 17 31.63 -0.06 26.93
CA THR A 17 32.46 -0.57 28.02
C THR A 17 32.33 -2.09 28.01
N GLY A 18 33.42 -2.78 27.65
CA GLY A 18 33.52 -4.24 27.75
C GLY A 18 33.13 -4.70 29.16
N GLY A 19 32.03 -5.44 29.26
CA GLY A 19 31.48 -5.89 30.54
C GLY A 19 30.08 -6.49 30.48
N GLU A 20 29.33 -6.36 29.37
CA GLU A 20 28.12 -7.16 29.20
C GLU A 20 28.49 -8.59 28.80
N GLN A 21 28.26 -9.52 29.72
CA GLN A 21 28.26 -10.94 29.43
C GLN A 21 27.36 -11.18 28.22
N ILE A 22 27.95 -11.60 27.10
CA ILE A 22 27.20 -12.21 26.00
C ILE A 22 26.36 -13.32 26.65
N PRO A 23 25.02 -13.26 26.61
CA PRO A 23 24.21 -14.32 27.18
C PRO A 23 24.65 -15.63 26.53
N ALA A 24 24.99 -16.61 27.36
CA ALA A 24 25.50 -17.90 26.89
C ALA A 24 24.57 -18.43 25.80
N THR A 25 25.11 -18.66 24.60
CA THR A 25 24.39 -19.27 23.49
C THR A 25 23.75 -20.56 24.02
N PRO A 26 22.41 -20.70 24.03
CA PRO A 26 21.78 -21.90 24.56
C PRO A 26 22.30 -23.10 23.77
N ALA A 27 22.75 -24.12 24.50
CA ALA A 27 23.24 -25.36 23.89
C ALA A 27 22.14 -25.94 22.99
N LEU A 28 22.48 -26.15 21.72
CA LEU A 28 21.55 -26.69 20.74
C LEU A 28 21.11 -28.11 21.15
N PRO A 29 19.81 -28.42 21.19
CA PRO A 29 19.33 -29.77 21.47
C PRO A 29 19.87 -30.75 20.43
N SER A 30 20.54 -31.82 20.85
CA SER A 30 21.01 -32.87 19.95
C SER A 30 19.85 -33.75 19.50
N GLY A 31 19.40 -33.59 18.24
CA GLY A 31 18.34 -34.39 17.62
C GLY A 31 17.52 -33.59 16.60
N GLN A 32 16.60 -34.24 15.87
CA GLN A 32 15.66 -33.58 14.93
C GLN A 32 14.90 -32.39 15.54
N ASP A 33 14.79 -32.34 16.87
CA ASP A 33 14.23 -31.24 17.65
C ASP A 33 15.10 -29.96 17.62
N GLY A 34 16.42 -30.09 17.62
CA GLY A 34 17.34 -28.95 17.60
C GLY A 34 17.31 -28.17 16.29
N ALA A 35 17.21 -28.86 15.15
CA ALA A 35 17.10 -28.22 13.84
C ALA A 35 15.78 -27.44 13.70
N HIS A 36 14.68 -27.98 14.26
CA HIS A 36 13.40 -27.29 14.28
C HIS A 36 13.46 -26.03 15.17
N VAL A 37 14.04 -26.13 16.37
CA VAL A 37 14.22 -24.99 17.28
C VAL A 37 15.07 -23.90 16.64
N VAL A 38 16.20 -24.25 16.00
CA VAL A 38 17.04 -23.27 15.27
C VAL A 38 16.27 -22.62 14.14
N ARG A 39 15.48 -23.39 13.39
CA ARG A 39 14.68 -22.84 12.28
C ARG A 39 13.65 -21.83 12.78
N GLU A 40 12.90 -22.16 13.84
CA GLU A 40 11.90 -21.24 14.38
C GLU A 40 12.55 -20.01 15.02
N GLN A 41 13.70 -20.17 15.68
CA GLN A 41 14.46 -19.04 16.22
C GLN A 41 14.96 -18.10 15.10
N LEU A 42 15.60 -18.65 14.07
CA LEU A 42 16.05 -17.86 12.91
C LEU A 42 14.88 -17.17 12.21
N LYS A 43 13.73 -17.85 12.10
CA LYS A 43 12.52 -17.26 11.55
C LYS A 43 11.99 -16.12 12.41
N SER A 44 12.02 -16.27 13.73
CA SER A 44 11.62 -15.23 14.67
C SER A 44 12.54 -14.01 14.57
N ASP A 45 13.86 -14.24 14.51
CA ASP A 45 14.86 -13.16 14.53
C ASP A 45 14.96 -12.43 13.18
N LEU A 46 14.86 -13.17 12.07
CA LEU A 46 14.99 -12.61 10.72
C LEU A 46 13.63 -12.20 10.12
N GLY A 47 12.51 -12.63 10.72
CA GLY A 47 11.18 -12.48 10.12
C GLY A 47 10.88 -13.43 8.97
N GLN A 48 11.81 -14.31 8.61
CA GLN A 48 11.76 -15.13 7.41
C GLN A 48 12.60 -16.40 7.56
N GLN A 49 12.39 -17.37 6.66
CA GLN A 49 13.20 -18.58 6.64
C GLN A 49 14.67 -18.28 6.32
N ALA A 50 15.59 -19.06 6.89
CA ALA A 50 17.00 -18.97 6.54
C ALA A 50 17.20 -19.25 5.05
N PHE A 51 18.03 -18.44 4.40
CA PHE A 51 18.32 -18.53 2.96
C PHE A 51 17.07 -18.37 2.07
N ALA A 52 16.02 -17.68 2.56
CA ALA A 52 14.80 -17.39 1.79
C ALA A 52 15.06 -16.65 0.46
N ASP A 53 16.18 -15.95 0.38
CA ASP A 53 16.64 -15.17 -0.76
C ASP A 53 17.60 -15.93 -1.71
N CYS A 54 17.88 -17.20 -1.41
CA CYS A 54 18.66 -18.09 -2.28
C CYS A 54 17.81 -18.70 -3.40
N GLY A 55 18.48 -19.16 -4.46
CA GLY A 55 17.86 -19.66 -5.68
C GLY A 55 18.19 -18.82 -6.91
N ALA A 56 17.59 -19.15 -8.05
CA ALA A 56 17.86 -18.49 -9.33
C ALA A 56 17.47 -17.01 -9.35
N LYS A 57 16.45 -16.63 -8.56
CA LYS A 57 16.00 -15.26 -8.36
C LYS A 57 16.16 -14.88 -6.91
N ARG A 58 16.55 -13.63 -6.67
CA ARG A 58 16.59 -13.04 -5.35
C ARG A 58 15.38 -12.16 -5.15
N GLU A 59 14.73 -12.30 -4.01
CA GLU A 59 13.63 -11.45 -3.59
C GLU A 59 14.00 -10.71 -2.31
N ILE A 60 13.55 -9.45 -2.20
CA ILE A 60 13.73 -8.62 -1.02
C ILE A 60 12.36 -8.01 -0.71
N THR A 61 11.89 -8.18 0.52
CA THR A 61 10.56 -7.73 0.95
C THR A 61 10.63 -6.86 2.19
N TRP A 62 9.82 -5.81 2.24
CA TRP A 62 9.58 -5.02 3.45
C TRP A 62 8.17 -4.42 3.41
N LYS A 63 7.67 -3.95 4.55
CA LYS A 63 6.40 -3.23 4.65
C LYS A 63 6.65 -1.87 5.28
N MET A 64 6.00 -0.83 4.74
CA MET A 64 6.06 0.52 5.28
C MET A 64 4.76 1.29 5.01
N HIS A 65 4.20 1.92 6.04
CA HIS A 65 2.98 2.74 6.00
C HIS A 65 1.83 2.07 5.22
N GLY A 66 1.62 0.78 5.44
CA GLY A 66 0.57 -0.01 4.80
C GLY A 66 0.93 -0.58 3.42
N VAL A 67 2.05 -0.17 2.84
CA VAL A 67 2.52 -0.64 1.52
C VAL A 67 3.52 -1.78 1.69
N SER A 68 3.22 -2.93 1.10
CA SER A 68 4.10 -4.11 1.09
C SER A 68 4.91 -4.13 -0.20
N TRP A 69 6.22 -4.03 -0.09
CA TRP A 69 7.15 -4.01 -1.22
C TRP A 69 7.78 -5.39 -1.42
N ARG A 70 7.89 -5.81 -2.68
CA ARG A 70 8.68 -6.96 -3.11
C ARG A 70 9.50 -6.58 -4.32
N ILE A 71 10.82 -6.73 -4.21
CA ILE A 71 11.76 -6.51 -5.30
C ILE A 71 12.29 -7.87 -5.72
N ARG A 72 12.26 -8.16 -7.02
CA ARG A 72 12.76 -9.40 -7.59
C ARG A 72 13.79 -9.13 -8.66
N CYS A 73 14.90 -9.85 -8.62
CA CYS A 73 15.96 -9.79 -9.63
C CYS A 73 16.55 -11.18 -9.87
N GLU A 74 17.32 -11.33 -10.96
CA GLU A 74 18.14 -12.53 -11.14
C GLU A 74 19.23 -12.56 -10.06
N ASN A 75 19.53 -13.74 -9.51
CA ASN A 75 20.55 -13.87 -8.47
C ASN A 75 21.96 -13.87 -9.07
N ARG A 76 22.31 -12.76 -9.70
CA ARG A 76 23.62 -12.45 -10.31
C ARG A 76 24.15 -11.20 -9.64
N ARG A 77 25.46 -11.15 -9.39
CA ARG A 77 26.09 -10.06 -8.63
C ARG A 77 25.63 -8.66 -9.06
N THR A 78 25.62 -8.36 -10.35
CA THR A 78 25.24 -7.04 -10.88
C THR A 78 23.77 -6.69 -10.65
N GLU A 79 22.89 -7.67 -10.74
CA GLU A 79 21.44 -7.49 -10.58
C GLU A 79 21.08 -7.35 -9.10
N VAL A 80 21.74 -8.15 -8.25
CA VAL A 80 21.61 -8.11 -6.80
C VAL A 80 22.07 -6.77 -6.24
N MET A 81 23.25 -6.28 -6.64
CA MET A 81 23.75 -4.99 -6.18
C MET A 81 22.81 -3.83 -6.57
N ALA A 82 22.25 -3.88 -7.79
CA ALA A 82 21.29 -2.89 -8.23
C ALA A 82 19.95 -2.97 -7.47
N ALA A 83 19.50 -4.19 -7.14
CA ALA A 83 18.32 -4.40 -6.31
C ALA A 83 18.53 -3.89 -4.89
N GLU A 84 19.64 -4.24 -4.24
CA GLU A 84 19.98 -3.78 -2.89
C GLU A 84 20.16 -2.25 -2.85
N ARG A 85 20.77 -1.65 -3.87
CA ARG A 85 20.85 -0.18 -4.04
C ARG A 85 19.46 0.46 -4.12
N PHE A 86 18.55 -0.15 -4.89
CA PHE A 86 17.17 0.33 -4.99
C PHE A 86 16.43 0.24 -3.66
N VAL A 87 16.55 -0.89 -2.96
CA VAL A 87 15.90 -1.10 -1.66
C VAL A 87 16.41 -0.10 -0.63
N ALA A 88 17.73 0.08 -0.54
CA ALA A 88 18.33 1.05 0.36
C ALA A 88 17.81 2.47 0.08
N ALA A 89 17.85 2.91 -1.18
CA ALA A 89 17.35 4.23 -1.57
C ALA A 89 15.85 4.39 -1.30
N ALA A 90 15.05 3.34 -1.50
CA ALA A 90 13.63 3.37 -1.19
C ALA A 90 13.40 3.56 0.31
N GLN A 91 14.07 2.78 1.16
CA GLN A 91 13.96 2.87 2.62
C GLN A 91 14.45 4.22 3.16
N GLU A 92 15.55 4.76 2.62
CA GLU A 92 16.07 6.09 2.96
C GLU A 92 15.09 7.20 2.54
N LEU A 93 14.58 7.15 1.31
CA LEU A 93 13.63 8.15 0.81
C LEU A 93 12.32 8.13 1.58
N TYR A 94 11.87 6.96 1.98
CA TYR A 94 10.73 6.84 2.86
C TYR A 94 10.97 7.45 4.24
N THR A 95 12.18 7.31 4.78
CA THR A 95 12.56 7.95 6.04
C THR A 95 12.58 9.49 5.89
N LEU A 96 13.01 10.02 4.73
CA LEU A 96 12.85 11.45 4.42
C LEU A 96 11.40 11.91 4.42
N LEU A 97 10.49 11.02 4.03
CA LEU A 97 9.08 11.32 3.87
C LEU A 97 8.25 10.94 5.10
N SER A 98 8.85 10.42 6.18
CA SER A 98 8.11 9.88 7.34
C SER A 98 7.25 10.93 8.05
N ASP A 99 7.71 12.19 8.08
CA ASP A 99 6.98 13.30 8.69
C ASP A 99 5.88 13.85 7.78
N ILE A 100 5.85 13.40 6.53
CA ILE A 100 4.89 13.83 5.53
C ILE A 100 3.83 12.75 5.36
N ASP A 101 2.59 13.15 5.58
CA ASP A 101 1.46 12.29 5.35
C ASP A 101 1.13 12.23 3.85
N LEU A 102 1.71 11.23 3.17
CA LEU A 102 1.47 10.96 1.75
C LEU A 102 0.12 10.29 1.48
N VAL A 103 -0.65 9.96 2.53
CA VAL A 103 -1.93 9.24 2.43
C VAL A 103 -1.80 8.01 1.51
N LEU A 104 -0.82 7.14 1.81
CA LEU A 104 -0.58 5.95 1.03
C LEU A 104 -1.73 4.96 1.19
N CYS A 105 -2.24 4.46 0.06
CA CYS A 105 -3.24 3.42 0.02
C CYS A 105 -2.58 2.07 0.37
N PRO A 106 -3.05 1.34 1.40
CA PRO A 106 -2.57 0.00 1.70
C PRO A 106 -2.65 -0.89 0.46
N SER A 107 -1.49 -1.41 0.05
CA SER A 107 -1.34 -2.10 -1.24
C SER A 107 -0.08 -2.96 -1.28
N LYS A 108 0.03 -3.79 -2.31
CA LYS A 108 1.22 -4.62 -2.58
C LYS A 108 1.89 -4.15 -3.86
N ILE A 109 3.20 -3.94 -3.81
CA ILE A 109 4.02 -3.52 -4.95
C ILE A 109 5.00 -4.64 -5.27
N LEU A 110 5.06 -5.03 -6.55
CA LEU A 110 6.08 -5.93 -7.08
C LEU A 110 6.94 -5.18 -8.09
N VAL A 111 8.26 -5.21 -7.91
CA VAL A 111 9.22 -4.64 -8.86
C VAL A 111 10.13 -5.75 -9.40
N ASP A 112 10.01 -6.03 -10.69
CA ASP A 112 11.00 -6.81 -11.43
C ASP A 112 12.14 -5.90 -11.89
N LEU A 113 13.29 -6.04 -11.25
CA LEU A 113 14.46 -5.20 -11.46
C LEU A 113 15.48 -5.90 -12.36
N SER A 114 16.04 -5.13 -13.29
CA SER A 114 17.16 -5.57 -14.12
C SER A 114 18.14 -4.42 -14.39
N THR A 115 19.38 -4.72 -14.77
CA THR A 115 20.37 -3.71 -15.14
C THR A 115 20.51 -3.51 -16.65
N VAL A 116 20.82 -2.28 -17.03
CA VAL A 116 21.23 -1.91 -18.39
C VAL A 116 22.58 -1.20 -18.35
N ARG A 117 23.39 -1.37 -19.39
CA ARG A 117 24.67 -0.66 -19.51
C ARG A 117 24.43 0.82 -19.78
N SER A 118 25.31 1.68 -19.27
CA SER A 118 25.36 3.08 -19.66
C SER A 118 26.21 3.22 -20.92
N PRO A 119 25.66 3.70 -22.05
CA PRO A 119 26.46 3.95 -23.25
C PRO A 119 27.35 5.20 -23.12
N THR A 120 27.06 6.12 -22.21
CA THR A 120 27.71 7.46 -22.14
C THR A 120 28.30 7.80 -20.76
N GLY A 121 28.29 6.85 -19.82
CA GLY A 121 28.69 7.10 -18.42
C GLY A 121 27.65 7.88 -17.59
N GLN A 122 26.49 8.18 -18.18
CA GLN A 122 25.34 8.78 -17.51
C GLN A 122 24.33 7.71 -17.12
N ALA A 123 23.41 8.02 -16.20
CA ALA A 123 22.29 7.12 -15.95
C ALA A 123 21.46 6.93 -17.22
N ALA A 124 21.06 5.69 -17.50
CA ALA A 124 20.22 5.32 -18.62
C ALA A 124 18.83 5.96 -18.52
N HIS A 125 18.38 6.31 -17.30
CA HIS A 125 17.07 6.92 -17.02
C HIS A 125 15.93 6.16 -17.71
N ALA A 126 16.03 4.83 -17.75
CA ALA A 126 15.05 4.00 -18.39
C ALA A 126 13.72 4.13 -17.63
N ALA A 127 12.70 4.65 -18.31
CA ALA A 127 11.38 4.82 -17.72
C ALA A 127 10.87 3.47 -17.19
N PRO A 128 10.44 3.39 -15.91
CA PRO A 128 9.86 2.18 -15.37
C PRO A 128 8.55 1.88 -16.11
N ARG A 129 8.35 0.61 -16.46
CA ARG A 129 7.16 0.18 -17.19
C ARG A 129 6.15 -0.44 -16.24
N ARG A 130 4.96 0.14 -16.17
CA ARG A 130 3.83 -0.47 -15.48
C ARG A 130 3.33 -1.69 -16.26
N LEU A 131 3.17 -2.81 -15.57
CA LEU A 131 2.58 -4.04 -16.09
C LEU A 131 1.17 -4.21 -15.50
N ARG A 132 0.42 -5.18 -16.03
CA ARG A 132 -0.85 -5.58 -15.43
C ARG A 132 -0.62 -6.10 -14.02
N SER A 133 -1.57 -5.84 -13.14
CA SER A 133 -1.54 -6.36 -11.78
C SER A 133 -1.47 -7.89 -11.78
N THR A 134 -0.80 -8.44 -10.77
CA THR A 134 -0.66 -9.91 -10.66
C THR A 134 -1.97 -10.55 -10.20
N ALA A 135 -2.05 -11.88 -10.27
CA ALA A 135 -3.20 -12.61 -9.71
C ALA A 135 -3.40 -12.36 -8.21
N GLN A 136 -2.35 -11.93 -7.51
CA GLN A 136 -2.33 -11.53 -6.11
C GLN A 136 -2.64 -10.03 -5.90
N GLN A 137 -3.13 -9.34 -6.94
CA GLN A 137 -3.45 -7.92 -6.96
C GLN A 137 -2.27 -7.01 -6.62
N GLU A 138 -1.06 -7.41 -7.02
CA GLU A 138 0.14 -6.59 -6.83
C GLU A 138 0.30 -5.60 -7.96
N ARG A 139 0.62 -4.36 -7.61
CA ARG A 139 1.04 -3.31 -8.53
C ARG A 139 2.40 -3.66 -9.12
N HIS A 140 2.41 -4.17 -10.34
CA HIS A 140 3.59 -4.78 -10.94
C HIS A 140 4.37 -3.82 -11.85
N TRP A 141 5.63 -3.59 -11.52
CA TRP A 141 6.55 -2.73 -12.26
C TRP A 141 7.72 -3.51 -12.83
N LYS A 142 8.15 -3.13 -14.03
CA LYS A 142 9.44 -3.53 -14.57
C LYS A 142 10.39 -2.33 -14.56
N VAL A 143 11.45 -2.43 -13.79
CA VAL A 143 12.44 -1.37 -13.58
C VAL A 143 13.77 -1.78 -14.21
N LYS A 144 14.40 -0.84 -14.90
CA LYS A 144 15.74 -0.99 -15.46
C LYS A 144 16.63 0.07 -14.85
N LEU A 145 17.67 -0.35 -14.13
CA LEU A 145 18.63 0.53 -13.52
C LEU A 145 19.95 0.54 -14.28
N THR A 146 20.66 1.66 -14.18
CA THR A 146 22.00 1.76 -14.74
C THR A 146 22.96 0.88 -13.96
N ARG A 147 23.64 -0.01 -14.69
CA ARG A 147 24.67 -0.89 -14.16
C ARG A 147 25.87 -0.08 -13.68
N ASP A 148 26.43 -0.43 -12.52
CA ASP A 148 27.76 0.04 -12.15
C ASP A 148 28.84 -0.70 -12.95
N GLU A 149 29.56 0.03 -13.82
CA GLU A 149 30.67 -0.51 -14.62
C GLU A 149 32.05 -0.18 -14.04
N GLY A 150 32.12 0.32 -12.81
CA GLY A 150 33.38 0.62 -12.13
C GLY A 150 33.60 2.11 -11.85
N PRO A 151 34.72 2.45 -11.19
CA PRO A 151 34.95 3.80 -10.66
C PRO A 151 34.81 4.87 -11.73
N ASN A 152 34.13 5.97 -11.39
CA ASN A 152 33.90 7.12 -12.28
C ASN A 152 33.12 6.81 -13.57
N LYS A 153 32.51 5.63 -13.71
CA LYS A 153 31.70 5.24 -14.89
C LYS A 153 30.22 5.64 -14.80
N LEU A 154 29.78 6.06 -13.63
CA LEU A 154 28.43 6.55 -13.41
C LEU A 154 28.53 7.64 -12.34
N ASP A 155 28.00 8.81 -12.64
CA ASP A 155 27.99 9.91 -11.71
C ASP A 155 27.17 9.57 -10.45
N PHE A 156 27.61 10.07 -9.30
CA PHE A 156 26.97 9.79 -8.02
C PHE A 156 25.57 10.39 -7.95
N PHE A 157 25.41 11.65 -8.33
CA PHE A 157 24.13 12.35 -8.25
C PHE A 157 23.17 11.83 -9.31
N ASP A 158 23.63 11.55 -10.52
CA ASP A 158 22.80 10.97 -11.58
C ASP A 158 22.24 9.60 -11.17
N ALA A 159 23.05 8.75 -10.55
CA ALA A 159 22.62 7.44 -10.08
C ALA A 159 21.49 7.54 -9.05
N HIS A 160 21.56 8.51 -8.14
CA HIS A 160 20.53 8.67 -7.13
C HIS A 160 19.31 9.43 -7.63
N ALA A 161 19.48 10.36 -8.56
CA ALA A 161 18.37 10.98 -9.26
C ALA A 161 17.56 9.92 -10.04
N GLU A 162 18.22 8.95 -10.68
CA GLU A 162 17.55 7.79 -11.30
C GLU A 162 16.70 7.02 -10.27
N LEU A 163 17.28 6.67 -9.12
CA LEU A 163 16.56 5.94 -8.07
C LEU A 163 15.38 6.74 -7.52
N ALA A 164 15.61 7.98 -7.12
CA ALA A 164 14.59 8.87 -6.57
C ALA A 164 13.43 9.06 -7.55
N ALA A 165 13.72 9.33 -8.83
CA ALA A 165 12.68 9.49 -9.85
C ALA A 165 11.79 8.25 -9.97
N ILE A 166 12.38 7.04 -9.97
CA ILE A 166 11.62 5.78 -10.06
C ILE A 166 10.80 5.55 -8.79
N ILE A 167 11.39 5.73 -7.60
CA ILE A 167 10.70 5.48 -6.33
C ILE A 167 9.54 6.47 -6.17
N LEU A 168 9.75 7.76 -6.43
CA LEU A 168 8.71 8.79 -6.34
C LEU A 168 7.56 8.54 -7.33
N LEU A 169 7.86 8.05 -8.53
CA LEU A 169 6.82 7.65 -9.49
C LEU A 169 5.99 6.48 -8.97
N ILE A 170 6.62 5.46 -8.38
CA ILE A 170 5.88 4.33 -7.80
C ILE A 170 5.02 4.82 -6.62
N LEU A 171 5.58 5.69 -5.77
CA LEU A 171 4.88 6.30 -4.65
C LEU A 171 3.70 7.15 -5.08
N SER A 172 3.82 7.89 -6.18
CA SER A 172 2.72 8.75 -6.65
C SER A 172 1.50 7.95 -7.07
N GLU A 173 1.70 6.74 -7.58
CA GLU A 173 0.57 5.89 -7.96
C GLU A 173 -0.16 5.29 -6.75
N VAL A 174 0.52 5.08 -5.62
CA VAL A 174 -0.09 4.52 -4.39
C VAL A 174 -0.55 5.58 -3.40
N SER A 175 -0.10 6.82 -3.55
CA SER A 175 -0.59 7.97 -2.79
C SER A 175 -2.02 8.32 -3.19
N LEU A 176 -2.88 8.61 -2.22
CA LEU A 176 -4.23 9.15 -2.47
C LEU A 176 -4.24 10.68 -2.48
N LEU A 177 -3.10 11.35 -2.37
CA LEU A 177 -3.05 12.80 -2.56
C LEU A 177 -3.26 13.19 -4.04
N PRO A 178 -3.91 14.33 -4.30
CA PRO A 178 -3.86 14.99 -5.61
C PRO A 178 -2.40 15.23 -6.04
N GLU A 179 -2.13 15.12 -7.34
CA GLU A 179 -0.78 15.17 -7.90
C GLU A 179 -0.03 16.45 -7.51
N GLU A 180 -0.69 17.59 -7.53
CA GLU A 180 -0.10 18.88 -7.17
C GLU A 180 0.36 18.90 -5.71
N ARG A 181 -0.50 18.44 -4.79
CA ARG A 181 -0.18 18.37 -3.36
C ARG A 181 0.95 17.40 -3.10
N LEU A 182 0.90 16.23 -3.74
CA LEU A 182 1.97 15.24 -3.62
C LEU A 182 3.31 15.80 -4.10
N ARG A 183 3.33 16.46 -5.25
CA ARG A 183 4.52 17.10 -5.82
C ARG A 183 5.07 18.16 -4.87
N GLU A 184 4.22 19.01 -4.28
CA GLU A 184 4.64 20.01 -3.29
C GLU A 184 5.27 19.38 -2.05
N HIS A 185 4.68 18.28 -1.55
CA HIS A 185 5.20 17.53 -0.43
C HIS A 185 6.57 16.91 -0.74
N MET A 186 6.72 16.26 -1.89
CA MET A 186 7.98 15.68 -2.35
C MET A 186 9.06 16.76 -2.51
N GLN A 187 8.74 17.90 -3.14
CA GLN A 187 9.67 19.02 -3.30
C GLN A 187 10.12 19.62 -1.96
N ARG A 188 9.24 19.64 -0.96
CA ARG A 188 9.56 20.12 0.38
C ARG A 188 10.50 19.17 1.13
N ALA A 189 10.29 17.86 0.98
CA ALA A 189 11.14 16.84 1.60
C ALA A 189 12.56 16.85 1.00
N LEU A 190 12.64 16.98 -0.33
CA LEU A 190 13.88 16.88 -1.11
C LEU A 190 14.66 18.18 -1.22
N ARG A 191 14.48 19.12 -0.28
CA ARG A 191 15.24 20.38 -0.27
C ARG A 191 16.74 20.12 -0.08
N PRO A 192 17.61 20.95 -0.70
CA PRO A 192 19.06 20.89 -0.47
C PRO A 192 19.38 20.89 1.03
N GLY A 193 20.26 19.97 1.46
CA GLY A 193 20.66 19.77 2.86
C GLY A 193 19.91 18.67 3.64
N HIS A 194 18.72 18.22 3.22
CA HIS A 194 18.08 17.01 3.77
C HIS A 194 18.53 15.75 3.03
N VAL A 195 18.62 15.85 1.71
CA VAL A 195 19.04 14.77 0.81
C VAL A 195 20.49 14.35 1.10
N GLU A 196 21.39 15.31 1.31
CA GLU A 196 22.81 15.06 1.62
C GLU A 196 23.04 14.35 2.96
N ARG A 197 22.08 14.40 3.90
CA ARG A 197 22.21 13.76 5.23
C ARG A 197 21.91 12.27 5.20
N LEU A 198 21.18 11.80 4.19
CA LEU A 198 20.73 10.42 4.10
C LEU A 198 21.43 9.64 3.00
N MET A 199 22.02 10.33 2.03
CA MET A 199 22.81 9.69 1.00
C MET A 199 24.23 9.43 1.51
N PRO A 200 24.65 8.18 1.68
CA PRO A 200 26.03 7.89 2.02
C PRO A 200 26.95 8.46 0.92
N HIS A 201 28.08 9.05 1.30
CA HIS A 201 29.10 9.56 0.36
C HIS A 201 29.73 8.47 -0.55
N ILE A 202 29.25 7.23 -0.43
CA ILE A 202 29.63 6.08 -1.22
C ILE A 202 28.35 5.40 -1.71
N ARG A 203 28.28 5.10 -3.02
CA ARG A 203 27.16 4.32 -3.56
C ARG A 203 27.18 2.90 -3.01
N TYR A 204 26.01 2.28 -2.87
CA TYR A 204 25.88 0.89 -2.44
C TYR A 204 26.79 -0.06 -3.22
N ASP A 205 26.81 0.05 -4.56
CA ASP A 205 27.64 -0.79 -5.43
C ASP A 205 29.15 -0.75 -5.08
N ARG A 206 29.60 0.39 -4.55
CA ARG A 206 30.98 0.59 -4.12
C ARG A 206 31.22 0.06 -2.72
N ALA A 207 30.27 0.28 -1.82
CA ALA A 207 30.36 -0.21 -0.44
C ALA A 207 30.49 -1.75 -0.40
N ILE A 208 29.80 -2.46 -1.29
CA ILE A 208 29.83 -3.93 -1.37
C ILE A 208 30.93 -4.47 -2.30
N SER A 209 31.81 -3.61 -2.83
CA SER A 209 32.81 -4.00 -3.82
C SER A 209 33.89 -4.96 -3.29
N PHE A 210 33.99 -5.15 -1.98
CA PHE A 210 34.88 -6.13 -1.35
C PHE A 210 34.48 -7.59 -1.65
N ILE A 211 33.24 -7.84 -2.08
CA ILE A 211 32.83 -9.15 -2.61
C ILE A 211 33.05 -9.10 -4.12
N ASP A 212 34.12 -9.74 -4.60
CA ASP A 212 34.39 -9.83 -6.04
C ASP A 212 33.40 -10.77 -6.76
N GLY A 213 33.43 -10.74 -8.09
CA GLY A 213 32.53 -11.54 -8.93
C GLY A 213 32.73 -13.04 -8.78
N GLU A 214 33.97 -13.48 -8.64
CA GLU A 214 34.31 -14.90 -8.56
C GLU A 214 33.84 -15.48 -7.22
N ALA A 215 34.13 -14.79 -6.12
CA ALA A 215 33.64 -15.13 -4.78
C ALA A 215 32.10 -15.10 -4.70
N PHE A 216 31.46 -14.16 -5.40
CA PHE A 216 30.00 -14.12 -5.45
C PHE A 216 29.41 -15.37 -6.14
N GLU A 217 29.94 -15.74 -7.31
CA GLU A 217 29.41 -16.89 -8.06
C GLU A 217 29.82 -18.23 -7.45
N ALA A 218 31.00 -18.33 -6.83
CA ALA A 218 31.49 -19.56 -6.18
C ALA A 218 30.61 -20.02 -5.00
N ALA A 219 29.90 -19.11 -4.34
CA ALA A 219 29.06 -19.41 -3.19
C ALA A 219 27.80 -20.25 -3.52
N SER A 220 27.60 -20.66 -4.79
CA SER A 220 26.55 -21.60 -5.22
C SER A 220 25.12 -21.22 -4.79
N ARG A 221 24.87 -19.93 -4.56
CA ARG A 221 23.59 -19.39 -4.03
C ARG A 221 22.37 -19.75 -4.88
N LYS A 222 22.58 -20.03 -6.17
CA LYS A 222 21.54 -20.45 -7.12
C LYS A 222 21.03 -21.86 -6.86
N GLU A 223 21.86 -22.70 -6.25
CA GLU A 223 21.61 -24.12 -6.01
C GLU A 223 21.12 -24.38 -4.58
N ILE A 224 21.29 -23.39 -3.69
CA ILE A 224 20.79 -23.46 -2.32
C ILE A 224 19.27 -23.27 -2.34
N HIS A 225 18.56 -24.23 -1.74
CA HIS A 225 17.13 -24.11 -1.49
C HIS A 225 16.89 -23.51 -0.09
N PRO A 226 15.93 -22.58 0.05
CA PRO A 226 15.50 -22.08 1.34
C PRO A 226 15.20 -23.22 2.31
N TRP A 227 15.60 -23.07 3.57
CA TRP A 227 15.29 -24.05 4.59
C TRP A 227 13.81 -23.93 4.98
N GLY A 228 12.95 -24.79 4.42
CA GLY A 228 11.52 -24.83 4.72
C GLY A 228 10.62 -24.60 3.51
N ILE A 229 9.45 -24.01 3.73
CA ILE A 229 8.50 -23.67 2.66
C ILE A 229 9.09 -22.50 1.84
N LYS A 230 9.01 -22.60 0.50
CA LYS A 230 9.44 -21.52 -0.39
C LYS A 230 8.64 -20.25 -0.12
N GLY A 231 9.34 -19.12 -0.04
CA GLY A 231 8.75 -17.80 0.03
C GLY A 231 9.13 -17.03 1.29
N PHE A 232 8.92 -15.72 1.20
CA PHE A 232 9.06 -14.80 2.33
C PHE A 232 7.77 -14.85 3.16
N GLY A 233 7.91 -14.82 4.49
CA GLY A 233 6.78 -14.58 5.39
C GLY A 233 6.34 -13.11 5.35
N GLU A 234 5.46 -12.73 6.27
CA GLU A 234 5.14 -11.31 6.48
C GLU A 234 6.38 -10.58 7.02
N PRO A 235 6.85 -9.49 6.37
CA PRO A 235 8.03 -8.76 6.82
C PRO A 235 7.84 -8.18 8.23
N LEU A 236 8.88 -8.29 9.07
CA LEU A 236 8.91 -7.59 10.34
C LEU A 236 8.80 -6.08 10.11
N THR A 237 7.88 -5.44 10.82
CA THR A 237 7.60 -4.01 10.67
C THR A 237 7.82 -3.31 12.01
N SER A 238 8.75 -2.35 12.03
CA SER A 238 8.96 -1.46 13.18
C SER A 238 7.67 -0.68 13.48
N PRO A 239 7.33 -0.42 14.76
CA PRO A 239 6.22 0.44 15.14
C PRO A 239 6.21 1.80 14.42
N SER A 240 7.38 2.40 14.19
CA SER A 240 7.52 3.69 13.49
C SER A 240 7.19 3.64 11.99
N LEU A 241 7.17 2.45 11.39
CA LEU A 241 6.90 2.23 9.97
C LEU A 241 5.51 1.62 9.74
N ARG A 242 4.69 1.50 10.79
CA ARG A 242 3.31 1.03 10.71
C ARG A 242 2.44 2.03 9.95
N GLU A 243 1.22 1.58 9.68
CA GLU A 243 0.17 2.41 9.08
C GLU A 243 -0.08 3.65 9.95
N ILE A 244 -0.30 4.78 9.28
CA ILE A 244 -0.56 6.06 9.94
C ILE A 244 -2.02 6.04 10.44
N ASP A 245 -2.20 6.05 11.75
CA ASP A 245 -3.49 5.98 12.44
C ASP A 245 -4.09 7.35 12.80
N LYS A 246 -3.43 8.44 12.39
CA LYS A 246 -3.94 9.80 12.61
C LYS A 246 -5.03 10.17 11.59
N PRO A 247 -5.95 11.08 11.95
CA PRO A 247 -6.96 11.60 11.03
C PRO A 247 -6.38 12.02 9.68
N GLY A 248 -7.13 11.73 8.62
CA GLY A 248 -6.75 12.06 7.26
C GLY A 248 -6.73 13.57 6.99
N PRO A 249 -5.98 14.05 5.98
CA PRO A 249 -6.08 15.45 5.57
C PRO A 249 -7.51 15.86 5.27
N GLY A 250 -7.93 17.00 5.83
CA GLY A 250 -9.28 17.55 5.68
C GLY A 250 -10.33 16.93 6.60
N PHE A 251 -10.02 15.87 7.35
CA PHE A 251 -10.97 15.27 8.27
C PHE A 251 -11.20 16.15 9.51
N THR A 252 -12.47 16.43 9.78
CA THR A 252 -12.95 16.84 11.10
C THR A 252 -14.25 16.09 11.37
N GLU A 253 -14.56 15.84 12.65
CA GLU A 253 -15.78 15.14 13.03
C GLU A 253 -17.04 15.88 12.56
N GLY A 254 -17.08 17.22 12.69
CA GLY A 254 -18.19 18.04 12.21
C GLY A 254 -18.41 17.94 10.70
N GLU A 255 -17.34 18.00 9.91
CA GLU A 255 -17.42 17.83 8.44
C GLU A 255 -17.86 16.41 8.06
N ALA A 256 -17.44 15.39 8.83
CA ALA A 256 -17.86 14.01 8.61
C ALA A 256 -19.37 13.82 8.90
N ILE A 257 -19.90 14.45 9.95
CA ILE A 257 -21.34 14.45 10.26
C ILE A 257 -22.14 15.12 9.14
N ILE A 258 -21.74 16.32 8.69
CA ILE A 258 -22.38 17.03 7.57
C ILE A 258 -22.42 16.17 6.31
N ARG A 259 -21.37 15.38 6.05
CA ARG A 259 -21.33 14.44 4.92
C ARG A 259 -22.30 13.28 5.10
N CYS A 260 -22.45 12.75 6.31
CA CYS A 260 -23.43 11.71 6.60
C CYS A 260 -24.86 12.23 6.39
N GLU A 261 -25.18 13.42 6.90
CA GLU A 261 -26.48 14.08 6.68
C GLU A 261 -26.81 14.20 5.18
N ARG A 262 -25.86 14.71 4.39
CA ARG A 262 -26.02 14.83 2.93
C ARG A 262 -26.20 13.48 2.24
N ARG A 263 -25.58 12.40 2.73
CA ARG A 263 -25.77 11.05 2.17
C ARG A 263 -27.17 10.54 2.45
N TYR A 264 -27.68 10.70 3.67
CA TYR A 264 -29.07 10.36 3.99
C TYR A 264 -30.04 11.11 3.07
N GLU A 265 -29.91 12.42 2.98
CA GLU A 265 -30.76 13.25 2.12
C GLU A 265 -30.66 12.84 0.65
N SER A 266 -29.44 12.71 0.13
CA SER A 266 -29.21 12.45 -1.30
C SER A 266 -29.71 11.07 -1.71
N PHE A 267 -29.35 10.02 -0.96
CA PHE A 267 -29.68 8.65 -1.35
C PHE A 267 -31.13 8.28 -1.06
N ALA A 268 -31.74 8.82 0.00
CA ALA A 268 -33.18 8.62 0.22
C ALA A 268 -34.00 9.31 -0.89
N ARG A 269 -33.62 10.54 -1.28
CA ARG A 269 -34.25 11.27 -2.39
C ARG A 269 -34.11 10.54 -3.74
N MET A 270 -33.05 9.77 -3.92
CA MET A 270 -32.83 8.96 -5.12
C MET A 270 -33.67 7.69 -5.18
N LEU A 271 -34.36 7.28 -4.11
CA LEU A 271 -34.99 5.97 -4.01
C LEU A 271 -36.45 5.97 -3.49
N PRO A 272 -37.29 6.99 -3.76
CA PRO A 272 -38.60 7.09 -3.12
C PRO A 272 -39.52 5.89 -3.42
N HIS A 273 -39.47 5.33 -4.64
CA HIS A 273 -40.34 4.23 -5.04
C HIS A 273 -39.73 2.87 -4.69
N THR A 274 -38.42 2.72 -4.86
CA THR A 274 -37.69 1.51 -4.47
C THR A 274 -37.81 1.26 -2.97
N LEU A 275 -37.60 2.27 -2.12
CA LEU A 275 -37.73 2.12 -0.67
C LEU A 275 -39.17 1.77 -0.26
N MET A 276 -40.18 2.38 -0.89
CA MET A 276 -41.59 2.05 -0.62
C MET A 276 -41.90 0.56 -0.84
N VAL A 277 -41.37 -0.03 -1.92
CA VAL A 277 -41.60 -1.45 -2.24
C VAL A 277 -40.72 -2.38 -1.38
N LEU A 278 -39.45 -2.04 -1.19
CA LEU A 278 -38.53 -2.89 -0.43
C LEU A 278 -38.84 -2.89 1.06
N ASN A 279 -39.32 -1.78 1.63
CA ASN A 279 -39.59 -1.68 3.07
C ASN A 279 -40.72 -2.62 3.53
N VAL A 280 -41.62 -3.03 2.63
CA VAL A 280 -42.67 -4.02 2.94
C VAL A 280 -42.23 -5.48 2.66
N ASP A 281 -41.06 -5.69 2.04
CA ASP A 281 -40.54 -7.01 1.74
C ASP A 281 -39.80 -7.61 2.95
N PRO A 282 -40.23 -8.77 3.48
CA PRO A 282 -39.59 -9.37 4.66
C PRO A 282 -38.13 -9.81 4.43
N THR A 283 -37.77 -10.18 3.19
CA THR A 283 -36.41 -10.61 2.85
C THR A 283 -35.46 -9.42 2.91
N PHE A 284 -35.88 -8.28 2.37
CA PHE A 284 -35.11 -7.04 2.46
C PHE A 284 -34.95 -6.57 3.91
N GLN A 285 -36.03 -6.58 4.69
CA GLN A 285 -35.97 -6.23 6.13
C GLN A 285 -34.99 -7.11 6.91
N HIS A 286 -34.95 -8.41 6.59
CA HIS A 286 -33.98 -9.33 7.16
C HIS A 286 -32.54 -8.96 6.77
N THR A 287 -32.29 -8.63 5.50
CA THR A 287 -30.98 -8.15 5.00
C THR A 287 -30.53 -6.89 5.73
N VAL A 288 -31.40 -5.88 5.86
CA VAL A 288 -31.11 -4.63 6.59
C VAL A 288 -30.72 -4.92 8.05
N THR A 289 -31.50 -5.77 8.73
CA THR A 289 -31.21 -6.18 10.11
C THR A 289 -29.85 -6.87 10.22
N CYS A 290 -29.52 -7.78 9.30
CA CYS A 290 -28.23 -8.47 9.28
C CYS A 290 -27.06 -7.49 9.10
N LEU A 291 -27.16 -6.57 8.15
CA LEU A 291 -26.14 -5.55 7.90
C LEU A 291 -25.94 -4.62 9.11
N ARG A 292 -27.04 -4.15 9.73
CA ARG A 292 -26.98 -3.34 10.97
C ARG A 292 -26.26 -4.08 12.10
N ASN A 293 -26.58 -5.37 12.28
CA ASN A 293 -25.91 -6.22 13.29
C ASN A 293 -24.41 -6.41 13.03
N GLN A 294 -23.96 -6.21 11.79
CA GLN A 294 -22.55 -6.24 11.41
C GLN A 294 -21.88 -4.86 11.48
N GLY A 295 -22.60 -3.84 11.96
CA GLY A 295 -22.07 -2.48 12.17
C GLY A 295 -22.32 -1.51 11.02
N TRP A 296 -23.10 -1.89 10.00
CA TRP A 296 -23.45 -0.95 8.93
C TRP A 296 -24.37 0.15 9.46
N LYS A 297 -24.03 1.39 9.13
CA LYS A 297 -24.94 2.54 9.26
C LYS A 297 -25.96 2.55 8.14
N ASP A 298 -27.11 3.18 8.37
CA ASP A 298 -28.19 3.20 7.40
C ASP A 298 -27.81 3.94 6.11
N TRP A 299 -26.97 4.97 6.20
CA TRP A 299 -26.44 5.64 5.00
C TRP A 299 -25.55 4.71 4.15
N HIS A 300 -24.86 3.72 4.74
CA HIS A 300 -24.11 2.71 3.97
C HIS A 300 -25.06 1.84 3.17
N ILE A 301 -26.15 1.39 3.79
CA ILE A 301 -27.16 0.55 3.16
C ILE A 301 -27.85 1.35 2.04
N LEU A 302 -28.24 2.60 2.30
CA LEU A 302 -28.83 3.51 1.30
C LEU A 302 -27.88 3.74 0.12
N GLN A 303 -26.60 4.01 0.38
CA GLN A 303 -25.61 4.23 -0.67
C GLN A 303 -25.40 2.97 -1.53
N ALA A 304 -25.29 1.80 -0.89
CA ALA A 304 -25.17 0.52 -1.58
C ALA A 304 -26.39 0.23 -2.46
N LEU A 305 -27.59 0.46 -1.93
CA LEU A 305 -28.85 0.29 -2.64
C LEU A 305 -28.96 1.26 -3.82
N ALA A 306 -28.63 2.53 -3.62
CA ALA A 306 -28.64 3.54 -4.67
C ALA A 306 -27.72 3.16 -5.83
N ASN A 307 -26.49 2.73 -5.52
CA ASN A 307 -25.55 2.24 -6.53
C ASN A 307 -26.09 1.00 -7.26
N GLN A 308 -26.73 0.07 -6.54
CA GLN A 308 -27.31 -1.13 -7.12
C GLN A 308 -28.47 -0.82 -8.07
N VAL A 309 -29.37 0.08 -7.66
CA VAL A 309 -30.49 0.52 -8.48
C VAL A 309 -30.01 1.25 -9.73
N LEU A 310 -29.04 2.14 -9.60
CA LEU A 310 -28.41 2.83 -10.73
C LEU A 310 -27.80 1.83 -11.73
N ASN A 311 -27.03 0.87 -11.24
CA ASN A 311 -26.45 -0.18 -12.10
C ASN A 311 -27.52 -1.04 -12.78
N TYR A 312 -28.59 -1.40 -12.06
CA TYR A 312 -29.68 -2.21 -12.59
C TYR A 312 -30.43 -1.49 -13.72
N ARG A 313 -30.67 -0.19 -13.59
CA ARG A 313 -31.41 0.61 -14.58
C ARG A 313 -30.61 0.90 -15.84
N HIS A 314 -29.33 1.23 -15.68
CA HIS A 314 -28.52 1.73 -16.79
C HIS A 314 -27.60 0.69 -17.41
N THR A 315 -27.50 -0.53 -16.84
CA THR A 315 -26.54 -1.56 -17.24
C THR A 315 -25.16 -0.92 -17.53
N PHE A 316 -24.65 -0.16 -16.56
CA PHE A 316 -23.46 0.65 -16.76
C PHE A 316 -22.26 -0.24 -17.16
N THR A 317 -21.74 0.03 -18.35
CA THR A 317 -20.39 -0.34 -18.78
C THR A 317 -19.41 0.79 -18.43
N GLU A 318 -18.10 0.50 -18.38
CA GLU A 318 -17.06 1.51 -18.14
C GLU A 318 -17.17 2.72 -19.10
N GLU A 319 -17.59 2.50 -20.34
CA GLU A 319 -17.76 3.55 -21.36
C GLU A 319 -18.99 4.43 -21.10
N THR A 320 -20.10 3.84 -20.64
CA THR A 320 -21.36 4.58 -20.40
C THR A 320 -21.31 5.45 -19.14
N PHE A 321 -20.57 5.03 -18.11
CA PHE A 321 -20.48 5.78 -16.86
C PHE A 321 -19.82 7.16 -17.03
N GLY A 322 -18.87 7.29 -17.97
CA GLY A 322 -18.20 8.55 -18.27
C GLY A 322 -19.05 9.57 -19.04
N GLN A 323 -20.21 9.15 -19.58
CA GLN A 323 -21.09 9.99 -20.39
C GLN A 323 -22.34 10.47 -19.64
N THR A 324 -22.63 9.88 -18.47
CA THR A 324 -23.79 10.26 -17.66
C THR A 324 -23.47 11.48 -16.82
N SER A 325 -24.35 12.49 -16.87
CA SER A 325 -24.16 13.70 -16.06
C SER A 325 -24.37 13.37 -14.57
N PRO A 326 -23.71 14.09 -13.64
CA PRO A 326 -24.02 13.95 -12.22
C PRO A 326 -25.50 14.21 -11.91
N GLU A 327 -26.14 15.12 -12.63
CA GLU A 327 -27.56 15.44 -12.45
C GLU A 327 -28.46 14.23 -12.76
N ASP A 328 -28.13 13.47 -13.81
CA ASP A 328 -28.84 12.24 -14.15
C ASP A 328 -28.55 11.12 -13.14
N LEU A 329 -27.32 11.02 -12.62
CA LEU A 329 -26.94 10.00 -11.63
C LEU A 329 -27.62 10.22 -10.27
N PHE A 330 -27.88 11.47 -9.88
CA PHE A 330 -28.51 11.82 -8.60
C PHE A 330 -29.98 12.22 -8.74
N ALA A 331 -30.60 11.93 -9.89
CA ALA A 331 -32.01 12.19 -10.13
C ALA A 331 -32.89 11.31 -9.22
N SER A 332 -34.03 11.86 -8.79
CA SER A 332 -35.07 11.07 -8.11
C SER A 332 -35.68 10.07 -9.08
N GLU A 333 -36.04 8.89 -8.58
CA GLU A 333 -36.80 7.91 -9.37
C GLU A 333 -38.13 8.52 -9.82
N ALA A 334 -38.49 8.25 -11.07
CA ALA A 334 -39.81 8.50 -11.60
C ALA A 334 -40.72 7.27 -11.40
N PRO A 335 -42.05 7.45 -11.32
CA PRO A 335 -43.00 6.33 -11.12
C PRO A 335 -42.94 5.22 -12.19
N GLN A 336 -42.51 5.57 -13.40
CA GLN A 336 -42.37 4.65 -14.53
C GLN A 336 -41.01 3.92 -14.59
N ASP A 337 -40.08 4.24 -13.70
CA ASP A 337 -38.77 3.61 -13.70
C ASP A 337 -38.86 2.13 -13.33
N VAL A 338 -37.96 1.33 -13.92
CA VAL A 338 -37.88 -0.10 -13.58
C VAL A 338 -37.33 -0.24 -12.17
N LEU A 339 -38.15 -0.79 -11.27
CA LEU A 339 -37.76 -1.09 -9.90
C LEU A 339 -36.95 -2.38 -9.82
N ILE A 340 -35.97 -2.39 -8.92
CA ILE A 340 -35.18 -3.59 -8.66
C ILE A 340 -36.01 -4.63 -7.90
N PRO A 341 -36.04 -5.90 -8.33
CA PRO A 341 -36.68 -6.96 -7.56
C PRO A 341 -36.00 -7.21 -6.21
N ALA A 342 -36.78 -7.38 -5.13
CA ALA A 342 -36.25 -7.58 -3.77
C ALA A 342 -35.28 -8.75 -3.64
N HIS A 343 -35.50 -9.85 -4.37
CA HIS A 343 -34.63 -11.03 -4.33
C HIS A 343 -33.22 -10.78 -4.89
N LEU A 344 -33.00 -9.68 -5.61
CA LEU A 344 -31.66 -9.27 -6.07
C LEU A 344 -30.92 -8.41 -5.03
N VAL A 345 -31.63 -7.89 -4.03
CA VAL A 345 -31.08 -7.05 -2.96
C VAL A 345 -30.68 -7.94 -1.79
N THR A 346 -29.48 -8.49 -1.89
CA THR A 346 -28.90 -9.43 -0.91
C THR A 346 -27.76 -8.76 -0.15
N GLU A 347 -27.32 -9.37 0.95
CA GLU A 347 -26.14 -8.89 1.68
C GLU A 347 -24.91 -8.80 0.75
N ASP A 348 -24.64 -9.85 -0.02
CA ASP A 348 -23.49 -9.91 -0.93
C ASP A 348 -23.59 -8.85 -2.04
N SER A 349 -24.78 -8.62 -2.60
CA SER A 349 -24.97 -7.60 -3.62
C SER A 349 -24.73 -6.20 -3.06
N LEU A 350 -25.24 -5.90 -1.86
CA LEU A 350 -25.05 -4.59 -1.22
C LEU A 350 -23.59 -4.36 -0.83
N ARG A 351 -22.88 -5.38 -0.35
CA ARG A 351 -21.42 -5.30 -0.10
C ARG A 351 -20.64 -4.94 -1.35
N MET A 352 -20.92 -5.62 -2.45
CA MET A 352 -20.29 -5.34 -3.74
C MET A 352 -20.57 -3.91 -4.22
N HIS A 353 -21.81 -3.44 -4.10
CA HIS A 353 -22.19 -2.09 -4.54
C HIS A 353 -21.68 -0.98 -3.62
N LEU A 354 -21.50 -1.26 -2.32
CA LEU A 354 -20.82 -0.33 -1.42
C LEU A 354 -19.34 -0.19 -1.81
N ALA A 355 -18.68 -1.29 -2.16
CA ALA A 355 -17.25 -1.31 -2.51
C ALA A 355 -16.89 -0.38 -3.68
N PHE A 356 -17.76 -0.27 -4.68
CA PHE A 356 -17.58 0.66 -5.80
C PHE A 356 -17.63 2.14 -5.39
N SER A 357 -18.25 2.44 -4.25
CA SER A 357 -18.42 3.81 -3.76
C SER A 357 -17.20 4.38 -3.03
N PHE A 358 -16.25 3.53 -2.63
CA PHE A 358 -15.11 3.95 -1.81
C PHE A 358 -14.23 4.98 -2.52
N ALA A 359 -13.94 4.77 -3.81
CA ALA A 359 -13.17 5.71 -4.62
C ALA A 359 -13.86 7.08 -4.72
N ALA A 360 -15.17 7.09 -4.96
CA ALA A 360 -15.96 8.33 -4.99
C ALA A 360 -15.97 9.01 -3.62
N THR A 361 -16.10 8.24 -2.54
CA THR A 361 -16.06 8.76 -1.18
C THR A 361 -14.73 9.43 -0.85
N LEU A 362 -13.60 8.80 -1.21
CA LEU A 362 -12.27 9.40 -1.06
C LEU A 362 -12.17 10.75 -1.80
N LYS A 363 -12.70 10.84 -3.03
CA LYS A 363 -12.73 12.10 -3.79
C LYS A 363 -13.49 13.20 -3.06
N THR A 364 -14.57 12.88 -2.34
CA THR A 364 -15.28 13.89 -1.56
C THR A 364 -14.40 14.52 -0.48
N TRP A 365 -13.41 13.80 0.04
CA TRP A 365 -12.42 14.29 1.01
C TRP A 365 -11.23 15.02 0.35
N GLY A 366 -11.28 15.26 -0.95
CA GLY A 366 -10.21 15.90 -1.71
C GLY A 366 -9.02 14.97 -1.98
N LEU A 367 -9.22 13.67 -1.89
CA LEU A 367 -8.24 12.65 -2.27
C LEU A 367 -8.42 12.25 -3.73
N ALA A 368 -7.36 11.71 -4.33
CA ALA A 368 -7.31 11.28 -5.71
C ALA A 368 -6.91 9.79 -5.78
N PRO A 369 -7.88 8.85 -5.83
CA PRO A 369 -7.56 7.46 -6.11
C PRO A 369 -7.02 7.33 -7.54
N HIS A 370 -5.81 6.79 -7.68
CA HIS A 370 -5.13 6.59 -8.96
C HIS A 370 -5.08 5.12 -9.38
N GLY A 371 -5.19 4.89 -10.69
CA GLY A 371 -5.01 3.59 -11.32
C GLY A 371 -6.18 2.63 -11.15
N GLU A 372 -5.87 1.34 -11.02
CA GLU A 372 -6.85 0.26 -10.83
C GLU A 372 -7.57 0.38 -9.47
N LEU A 373 -8.85 0.01 -9.45
CA LEU A 373 -9.69 0.02 -8.25
C LEU A 373 -9.15 -0.97 -7.22
N ILE A 374 -8.89 -0.50 -5.99
CA ILE A 374 -8.46 -1.34 -4.86
C ILE A 374 -9.40 -1.10 -3.68
N PRO A 375 -10.60 -1.71 -3.67
CA PRO A 375 -11.62 -1.43 -2.68
C PRO A 375 -11.14 -1.61 -1.24
N ASP A 376 -10.44 -2.70 -0.95
CA ASP A 376 -9.98 -3.02 0.41
C ASP A 376 -8.98 -1.97 0.93
N GLY A 377 -8.06 -1.51 0.07
CA GLY A 377 -7.11 -0.46 0.42
C GLY A 377 -7.81 0.88 0.65
N TYR A 378 -8.80 1.23 -0.18
CA TYR A 378 -9.60 2.44 0.00
C TYR A 378 -10.42 2.39 1.29
N LEU A 379 -11.05 1.25 1.58
CA LEU A 379 -11.83 1.05 2.79
C LEU A 379 -10.94 1.17 4.03
N ALA A 380 -9.76 0.55 4.03
CA ALA A 380 -8.81 0.65 5.14
C ALA A 380 -8.44 2.11 5.46
N VAL A 381 -8.25 2.96 4.43
CA VAL A 381 -8.00 4.39 4.63
C VAL A 381 -9.24 5.09 5.18
N LEU A 382 -10.42 4.83 4.61
CA LEU A 382 -11.68 5.44 5.04
C LEU A 382 -12.04 5.09 6.48
N GLU A 383 -11.88 3.83 6.86
CA GLU A 383 -12.08 3.33 8.22
C GLU A 383 -11.11 3.96 9.21
N ASN A 384 -9.81 3.82 8.96
CA ASN A 384 -8.79 4.20 9.93
C ASN A 384 -8.62 5.72 10.06
N ARG A 385 -8.94 6.48 9.00
CA ARG A 385 -8.56 7.90 8.92
C ARG A 385 -9.72 8.87 8.72
N TYR A 386 -10.89 8.37 8.31
CA TYR A 386 -12.06 9.18 7.98
C TYR A 386 -13.33 8.73 8.69
N GLY A 387 -13.22 7.86 9.70
CA GLY A 387 -14.32 7.46 10.57
C GLY A 387 -15.48 6.82 9.82
N TYR A 388 -15.21 6.15 8.69
CA TYR A 388 -16.25 5.68 7.77
C TYR A 388 -17.30 4.79 8.43
N TRP A 389 -16.89 3.88 9.32
CA TRP A 389 -17.81 3.00 10.04
C TRP A 389 -18.32 3.58 11.37
N THR A 390 -17.65 4.59 11.91
CA THR A 390 -17.90 5.09 13.27
C THR A 390 -18.78 6.33 13.30
N VAL A 391 -18.60 7.23 12.33
CA VAL A 391 -19.36 8.49 12.24
C VAL A 391 -20.75 8.23 11.67
N ASP A 392 -21.73 8.87 12.27
CA ASP A 392 -23.11 8.88 11.82
C ASP A 392 -23.76 10.23 12.15
N ALA A 393 -24.90 10.50 11.51
CA ALA A 393 -25.70 11.68 11.79
C ALA A 393 -27.09 11.28 12.33
N PRO A 394 -27.74 12.08 13.17
CA PRO A 394 -29.13 11.85 13.54
C PRO A 394 -30.02 11.82 12.29
N HIS A 395 -30.88 10.82 12.17
CA HIS A 395 -31.77 10.63 11.02
C HIS A 395 -33.03 9.85 11.42
N GLU A 396 -34.08 9.97 10.62
CA GLU A 396 -35.23 9.07 10.67
C GLU A 396 -34.87 7.75 9.97
N ASP A 397 -35.33 6.62 10.50
CA ASP A 397 -35.03 5.30 9.92
C ASP A 397 -35.67 5.19 8.51
N PRO A 398 -34.86 5.11 7.44
CA PRO A 398 -35.37 5.11 6.06
C PRO A 398 -35.97 3.76 5.65
N PHE A 399 -35.82 2.72 6.49
CA PHE A 399 -36.22 1.35 6.20
C PHE A 399 -37.49 0.92 6.95
N ILE A 400 -38.26 1.86 7.50
CA ILE A 400 -39.56 1.57 8.10
C ILE A 400 -40.64 1.40 7.02
N ALA A 401 -41.50 0.40 7.18
CA ALA A 401 -42.72 0.26 6.37
C ALA A 401 -43.66 1.43 6.67
N VAL A 402 -43.88 2.32 5.71
CA VAL A 402 -44.92 3.35 5.83
C VAL A 402 -46.26 2.68 5.51
N ASP A 403 -47.12 2.55 6.52
CA ASP A 403 -48.50 2.10 6.31
C ASP A 403 -49.18 3.10 5.36
N SER A 404 -49.48 2.63 4.14
CA SER A 404 -50.16 3.42 3.10
C SER A 404 -51.66 3.64 3.39
N SER A 405 -52.05 3.72 4.67
CA SER A 405 -53.41 3.97 5.14
C SER A 405 -53.62 5.38 5.70
N GLY A 406 -52.72 6.32 5.39
CA GLY A 406 -52.80 7.70 5.84
C GLY A 406 -52.57 8.72 4.73
N VAL A 407 -53.52 8.83 3.80
CA VAL A 407 -54.16 10.05 3.24
C VAL A 407 -55.17 9.61 2.18
#